data_AF-A0A5C7YZ36-F1
#
_entry.id   AF-A0A5C7YZ36-F1
#
_cell.length_a   1.000
_cell.length_b   1.000
_cell.length_c   1.000
_cell.angle_alpha   90.00
_cell.angle_beta   90.00
_cell.angle_gamma   90.00
#
_symmetry.space_group_name_H-M   'P 1'
#
loop_
_entity.id
_entity.type
_entity.pdbx_description
1 polymer ?
#
loop_
_entity_poly.entity_id
_entity_poly.type
_entity_poly.pdbx_seq_one_letter_code
_entity_poly.pdbx_strand_id
1 'polypeptide(L)'
;MRFQDLLAYKKGFDVAMEVFEISKSFPKEETYSLTDQIRRSSRSVTITIAEAYRKREYPKYFHSKLTDADAENSETQGWLEYALACKYITHDTFDYLTEK
;
A
#
# COMPACT_ATOMS: atom_id res chain seq x y z
N MET A 1 -9.09 -12.91 18.23
CA MET A 1 -9.04 -12.31 16.88
C MET A 1 -7.62 -11.86 16.60
N ARG A 2 -7.06 -12.23 15.45
CA ARG A 2 -5.75 -11.78 15.00
C ARG A 2 -5.92 -10.56 14.08
N PHE A 3 -4.91 -9.70 13.97
CA PHE A 3 -4.98 -8.54 13.08
C PHE A 3 -5.11 -8.97 11.61
N GLN A 4 -4.56 -10.13 11.24
CA GLN A 4 -4.71 -10.72 9.90
C GLN A 4 -6.15 -11.09 9.55
N ASP A 5 -7.04 -11.17 10.55
CA ASP A 5 -8.46 -11.44 10.31
C ASP A 5 -9.23 -10.16 9.93
N LEU A 6 -8.63 -8.96 10.10
CA LEU A 6 -9.23 -7.67 9.71
C LEU A 6 -9.35 -7.57 8.19
N LEU A 7 -10.51 -7.12 7.72
CA LEU A 7 -10.76 -6.93 6.28
C LEU A 7 -9.77 -5.94 5.64
N ALA A 8 -9.50 -4.81 6.31
CA ALA A 8 -8.55 -3.82 5.84
C ALA A 8 -7.12 -4.39 5.69
N TYR A 9 -6.71 -5.27 6.61
CA TYR A 9 -5.40 -5.93 6.51
C TYR A 9 -5.34 -6.87 5.30
N LYS A 10 -6.37 -7.71 5.11
CA LYS A 10 -6.41 -8.66 3.98
C LYS A 10 -6.36 -7.93 2.64
N LYS A 11 -7.22 -6.92 2.46
CA LYS A 11 -7.25 -6.11 1.23
C LYS A 11 -5.92 -5.40 0.99
N GLY A 12 -5.38 -4.71 2.00
CA GLY A 12 -4.10 -4.02 1.87
C GLY A 12 -2.94 -4.98 1.57
N PHE A 13 -2.97 -6.19 2.13
CA PHE A 13 -1.93 -7.20 1.85
C PHE A 13 -2.02 -7.70 0.42
N ASP A 14 -3.23 -7.97 -0.07
CA ASP A 14 -3.46 -8.39 -1.45
C ASP A 14 -2.98 -7.32 -2.44
N VAL A 15 -3.31 -6.04 -2.19
CA VAL A 15 -2.82 -4.90 -3.00
C VAL A 15 -1.29 -4.82 -2.96
N ALA A 16 -0.68 -4.91 -1.78
CA ALA A 16 0.78 -4.84 -1.65
C ALA A 16 1.50 -5.97 -2.40
N MET A 17 0.90 -7.16 -2.47
CA MET A 17 1.44 -8.28 -3.23
C MET A 17 1.27 -8.09 -4.75
N GLU A 18 0.13 -7.58 -5.20
CA GLU A 18 -0.07 -7.25 -6.61
C GLU A 18 0.87 -6.13 -7.07
N VAL A 19 1.04 -5.07 -6.27
CA VAL A 19 2.04 -4.01 -6.48
C VAL A 19 3.45 -4.59 -6.59
N PHE A 20 3.81 -5.55 -5.72
CA PHE A 20 5.10 -6.22 -5.80
C PHE A 20 5.28 -6.99 -7.11
N GLU A 21 4.27 -7.73 -7.56
CA GLU A 21 4.32 -8.50 -8.80
C GLU A 21 4.41 -7.60 -10.04
N ILE A 22 3.55 -6.58 -10.18
CA ILE A 22 3.57 -5.68 -11.35
C ILE A 22 4.88 -4.89 -11.41
N SER A 23 5.43 -4.46 -10.27
CA SER A 23 6.68 -3.69 -10.25
C SER A 23 7.90 -4.50 -10.67
N LYS A 24 7.81 -5.83 -10.83
CA LYS A 24 8.90 -6.63 -11.43
C LYS A 24 9.10 -6.33 -12.92
N SER A 25 8.10 -5.78 -13.61
CA SER A 25 8.22 -5.39 -15.02
C SER A 25 8.71 -3.96 -15.22
N PHE A 26 8.92 -3.19 -14.14
CA PHE A 26 9.37 -1.81 -14.25
C PHE A 26 10.84 -1.75 -14.72
N PRO A 27 11.27 -0.65 -15.38
CA PRO A 27 12.65 -0.47 -15.80
C PRO A 27 13.64 -0.59 -14.63
N LYS A 28 14.85 -1.09 -14.90
CA LYS A 28 15.87 -1.28 -13.85
C LYS A 28 16.31 0.03 -13.22
N GLU A 29 16.24 1.12 -13.96
CA GLU A 29 16.52 2.49 -13.54
C GLU A 29 15.60 2.93 -12.39
N GLU A 30 14.39 2.35 -12.29
CA GLU A 30 13.40 2.67 -11.25
C GLU A 30 13.61 1.88 -9.95
N THR A 31 14.60 0.97 -9.89
CA THR A 31 14.78 0.05 -8.76
C THR A 31 14.85 0.78 -7.41
N TYR A 32 15.59 1.89 -7.34
CA TYR A 32 15.76 2.72 -6.15
C TYR A 32 14.94 4.02 -6.18
N SER A 33 14.02 4.12 -7.13
CA SER A 33 13.11 5.24 -7.33
C SER A 33 11.68 4.70 -7.17
N LEU A 34 10.88 4.67 -8.22
CA LEU A 34 9.46 4.32 -8.17
C LEU A 34 9.24 2.92 -7.58
N THR A 35 10.06 1.93 -7.96
CA THR A 35 9.90 0.54 -7.51
C THR A 35 10.08 0.39 -5.99
N ASP A 36 11.07 1.07 -5.39
CA ASP A 36 11.29 0.99 -3.94
C ASP A 36 10.13 1.69 -3.20
N GLN A 37 9.77 2.90 -3.64
CA GLN A 37 8.79 3.72 -2.96
C GLN A 37 7.38 3.10 -2.96
N ILE A 38 6.92 2.59 -4.11
CA ILE A 38 5.59 1.97 -4.22
C ILE A 38 5.50 0.66 -3.41
N ARG A 39 6.59 -0.12 -3.33
CA ARG A 39 6.64 -1.36 -2.54
C ARG A 39 6.66 -1.07 -1.05
N ARG A 40 7.33 0.00 -0.63
CA ARG A 40 7.43 0.37 0.78
C ARG A 40 6.11 0.94 1.29
N SER A 41 5.55 1.92 0.61
CA SER A 41 4.27 2.54 0.97
C SER A 41 3.14 1.50 1.03
N SER A 42 2.99 0.67 -0.02
CA SER A 42 1.93 -0.36 -0.06
C SER A 42 2.02 -1.36 1.09
N ARG A 43 3.22 -1.81 1.45
CA ARG A 43 3.42 -2.71 2.60
C ARG A 43 3.19 -1.99 3.92
N SER A 44 3.59 -0.73 4.04
CA SER A 44 3.45 0.09 5.24
C SER A 44 2.00 0.20 5.71
N VAL A 45 1.03 0.29 4.78
CA VAL A 45 -0.42 0.25 5.10
C VAL A 45 -0.76 -0.90 6.05
N THR A 46 -0.36 -2.13 5.71
CA THR A 46 -0.71 -3.32 6.49
C THR A 46 0.08 -3.42 7.80
N ILE A 47 1.33 -2.97 7.81
CA ILE A 47 2.18 -2.95 9.01
C ILE A 47 1.62 -1.96 10.03
N THR A 48 1.23 -0.78 9.57
CA THR A 48 0.65 0.26 10.42
C THR A 48 -0.73 -0.13 10.94
N ILE A 49 -1.56 -0.84 10.15
CA ILE A 49 -2.80 -1.47 10.66
C ILE A 49 -2.51 -2.48 11.77
N ALA A 50 -1.46 -3.30 11.62
CA ALA A 50 -1.06 -4.26 12.65
C ALA A 50 -0.62 -3.55 13.94
N GLU A 51 0.17 -2.47 13.84
CA GLU A 51 0.57 -1.62 14.97
C GLU A 51 -0.65 -1.01 15.67
N ALA A 52 -1.57 -0.42 14.90
CA ALA A 52 -2.82 0.13 15.40
C ALA A 52 -3.60 -0.94 16.19
N TYR A 53 -3.83 -2.10 15.59
CA TYR A 53 -4.59 -3.19 16.23
C TYR A 53 -3.96 -3.64 17.56
N ARG A 54 -2.63 -3.70 17.65
CA ARG A 54 -1.93 -4.13 18.88
C ARG A 54 -2.01 -3.10 20.00
N LYS A 55 -2.20 -1.82 19.67
CA LYS A 55 -2.30 -0.71 20.63
C LYS A 55 -3.70 -0.09 20.69
N ARG A 56 -4.74 -0.81 20.24
CA ARG A 56 -6.13 -0.34 20.16
C ARG A 56 -6.75 0.08 21.50
N GLU A 57 -6.21 -0.38 22.63
CA GLU A 57 -6.62 0.04 23.97
C GLU A 57 -6.20 1.48 24.32
N TYR A 58 -5.35 2.11 23.49
CA TYR A 58 -4.91 3.50 23.63
C TYR A 58 -5.51 4.35 22.50
N PRO A 59 -6.68 5.00 22.68
CA PRO A 59 -7.44 5.58 21.58
C PRO A 59 -6.69 6.60 20.72
N LYS A 60 -5.88 7.47 21.34
CA LYS A 60 -5.07 8.47 20.63
C LYS A 60 -4.02 7.82 19.71
N TYR A 61 -3.32 6.80 20.22
CA TYR A 61 -2.32 6.07 19.44
C TYR A 61 -2.98 5.24 18.35
N PHE A 62 -4.10 4.58 18.67
CA PHE A 62 -4.87 3.80 17.71
C PHE A 62 -5.32 4.68 16.53
N HIS A 63 -5.93 5.83 16.82
CA HIS A 63 -6.35 6.79 15.80
C HIS A 63 -5.15 7.29 14.97
N SER A 64 -4.07 7.71 15.63
CA SER A 64 -2.84 8.17 14.95
C SER A 64 -2.30 7.12 13.98
N LYS A 65 -2.27 5.85 14.37
CA LYS A 65 -1.77 4.79 13.49
C LYS A 65 -2.74 4.45 12.36
N LEU A 66 -4.04 4.57 12.57
CA LEU A 66 -4.98 4.43 11.46
C LEU A 66 -4.82 5.57 10.44
N THR A 67 -4.57 6.81 10.89
CA THR A 67 -4.29 7.92 9.97
C THR A 67 -2.95 7.76 9.25
N ASP A 68 -1.93 7.21 9.92
CA ASP A 68 -0.66 6.87 9.27
C ASP A 68 -0.88 5.81 8.16
N ALA A 69 -1.71 4.79 8.41
CA ALA A 69 -2.01 3.76 7.42
C ALA A 69 -2.77 4.32 6.21
N ASP A 70 -3.66 5.29 6.42
CA ASP A 70 -4.40 5.98 5.36
C ASP A 70 -3.49 6.90 4.53
N ALA A 71 -2.53 7.55 5.18
CA ALA A 71 -1.51 8.35 4.50
C ALA A 71 -0.62 7.47 3.59
N GLU A 72 -0.19 6.30 4.07
CA GLU A 72 0.59 5.32 3.29
C GLU A 72 -0.21 4.75 2.11
N ASN A 73 -1.53 4.59 2.28
CA ASN A 73 -2.43 4.17 1.21
C ASN A 73 -2.53 5.26 0.12
N SER A 74 -2.65 6.52 0.54
CA SER A 74 -2.65 7.68 -0.38
C SER A 74 -1.31 7.81 -1.12
N GLU A 75 -0.19 7.59 -0.43
CA GLU A 75 1.13 7.56 -1.05
C GLU A 75 1.23 6.43 -2.09
N THR A 76 0.73 5.24 -1.78
CA THR A 76 0.67 4.11 -2.73
C THR A 76 -0.10 4.49 -3.99
N GLN A 77 -1.25 5.15 -3.86
CA GLN A 77 -2.05 5.63 -5.00
C GLN A 77 -1.28 6.66 -5.84
N GLY A 78 -0.61 7.62 -5.21
CA GLY A 78 0.24 8.58 -5.92
C GLY A 78 1.34 7.91 -6.72
N TRP A 79 2.00 6.89 -6.16
CA TRP A 79 2.99 6.11 -6.89
C TRP A 79 2.41 5.27 -8.05
N LEU A 80 1.18 4.78 -7.91
CA LEU A 80 0.45 4.14 -9.00
C LEU A 80 0.13 5.15 -10.13
N GLU A 81 -0.22 6.39 -9.80
CA GLU A 81 -0.43 7.45 -10.80
C GLU A 81 0.85 7.73 -11.59
N TYR A 82 2.00 7.82 -10.92
CA TYR A 82 3.30 7.95 -11.59
C TYR A 82 3.59 6.74 -12.48
N ALA A 83 3.32 5.51 -12.00
CA ALA A 83 3.52 4.31 -12.80
C ALA A 83 2.65 4.32 -14.08
N LEU A 84 1.41 4.81 -13.98
CA LEU A 84 0.51 4.97 -15.12
C LEU A 84 1.02 6.06 -16.09
N ALA A 85 1.41 7.23 -15.57
CA ALA A 85 1.94 8.34 -16.37
C ALA A 85 3.22 7.96 -17.14
N CYS A 86 4.09 7.17 -16.50
CA CYS A 86 5.29 6.59 -17.12
C CYS A 86 4.99 5.40 -18.04
N LYS A 87 3.72 4.97 -18.16
CA LYS A 87 3.26 3.84 -18.98
C LYS A 87 3.85 2.49 -18.54
N TYR A 88 4.16 2.35 -17.26
CA TYR A 88 4.63 1.08 -16.69
C TYR A 88 3.47 0.14 -16.32
N ILE A 89 2.26 0.70 -16.18
CA ILE A 89 1.00 -0.03 -16.01
C ILE A 89 -0.07 0.53 -16.96
N THR A 90 -1.14 -0.24 -17.20
CA THR A 90 -2.31 0.18 -17.97
C THR A 90 -3.32 0.92 -17.08
N HIS A 91 -4.28 1.62 -17.70
CA HIS A 91 -5.38 2.25 -16.98
C HIS A 91 -6.23 1.21 -16.24
N ASP A 92 -6.57 0.08 -16.89
CA ASP A 92 -7.31 -1.02 -16.26
C ASP A 92 -6.61 -1.55 -14.99
N THR A 93 -5.27 -1.68 -15.01
CA THR A 93 -4.50 -2.10 -13.83
C THR A 93 -4.51 -1.03 -12.74
N PHE A 94 -4.45 0.25 -13.12
CA PHE A 94 -4.53 1.36 -12.17
C PHE A 94 -5.90 1.40 -11.48
N ASP A 95 -7.00 1.35 -12.24
CA ASP A 95 -8.36 1.37 -11.71
C ASP A 95 -8.60 0.15 -10.79
N TYR A 96 -8.20 -1.04 -11.25
CA TYR A 96 -8.32 -2.27 -10.46
C TYR A 96 -7.60 -2.19 -9.11
N LEU A 97 -6.40 -1.59 -9.06
CA LEU A 97 -5.62 -1.49 -7.82
C LEU A 97 -6.09 -0.39 -6.87
N THR A 98 -6.71 0.67 -7.40
CA THR A 98 -7.16 1.83 -6.62
C THR A 98 -8.59 1.68 -6.10
N GLU A 99 -9.43 0.87 -6.74
CA GLU A 99 -10.83 0.64 -6.34
C GLU A 99 -11.03 -0.56 -5.38
N LYS A 100 -9.96 -1.28 -5.05
CA LYS A 100 -10.01 -2.56 -4.31
C LYS A 100 -10.30 -2.40 -2.82
#